data_AF-A0A1I8CN88-F1
#
_entry.id   AF-A0A1I8CN88-F1
#
_cell.length_a   1.000
_cell.length_b   1.000
_cell.length_c   1.000
_cell.angle_alpha   90.00
_cell.angle_beta   90.00
_cell.angle_gamma   90.00
#
_symmetry.space_group_name_H-M   'P 1'
#
loop_
_entity.id
_entity.type
_entity.pdbx_description
1 polymer ?
#
loop_
_entity_poly.entity_id
_entity_poly.type
_entity_poly.pdbx_seq_one_letter_code
_entity_poly.pdbx_strand_id
1 'polypeptide(L)'
;MNTKLICLVLCAVALSASAFTCNSKSVGLKFLQIPNNGGSVATCSGTPQCISITGTYNGSPVAYKGCFQDYTDNVESYISRPELLKPNTCAANKLQVANNAMTPVTLCSCSLSNCN
;
A
#
# COMPACT_ATOMS: atom_id res chain seq x y z
N MET A 1 15.40 -10.74 -58.36
CA MET A 1 16.60 -10.25 -57.64
C MET A 1 16.46 -8.73 -57.59
N ASN A 2 16.47 -8.00 -56.48
CA ASN A 2 16.80 -8.30 -55.10
C ASN A 2 15.88 -7.51 -54.16
N THR A 3 15.32 -8.25 -53.22
CA THR A 3 14.78 -7.82 -51.94
C THR A 3 15.80 -7.00 -51.16
N LYS A 4 15.43 -5.79 -50.73
CA LYS A 4 15.94 -5.21 -49.47
C LYS A 4 14.81 -4.46 -48.77
N LEU A 5 13.96 -5.26 -48.10
CA LEU A 5 13.22 -4.80 -46.93
C LEU A 5 14.26 -4.27 -45.93
N ILE A 6 14.31 -2.96 -45.77
CA ILE A 6 14.99 -2.34 -44.63
C ILE A 6 14.02 -2.51 -43.46
N CYS A 7 14.08 -3.68 -42.83
CA CYS A 7 13.48 -3.92 -41.53
C CYS A 7 14.34 -3.16 -40.51
N LEU A 8 14.11 -1.86 -40.38
CA LEU A 8 14.61 -1.06 -39.27
C LEU A 8 13.85 -1.55 -38.04
N VAL A 9 14.45 -2.54 -37.38
CA VAL A 9 14.08 -2.99 -36.05
C VAL A 9 14.15 -1.76 -35.15
N LEU A 10 12.97 -1.16 -34.90
CA LEU A 10 12.76 -0.31 -33.75
C LEU A 10 13.02 -1.21 -32.53
N CYS A 11 14.26 -1.24 -32.07
CA CYS A 11 14.57 -1.66 -30.72
C CYS A 11 13.87 -0.66 -29.80
N ALA A 12 12.60 -0.93 -29.51
CA ALA A 12 11.91 -0.34 -28.39
C ALA A 12 12.73 -0.73 -27.16
N VAL A 13 13.60 0.17 -26.73
CA VAL A 13 14.24 0.08 -25.43
C VAL A 13 13.11 0.29 -24.43
N ALA A 14 12.44 -0.80 -24.08
CA ALA A 14 11.60 -0.81 -22.91
C ALA A 14 12.54 -0.58 -21.74
N LEU A 15 12.68 0.68 -21.30
CA LEU A 15 13.13 0.97 -19.96
C LEU A 15 12.13 0.23 -19.07
N SER A 16 12.51 -0.97 -18.63
CA SER A 16 11.77 -1.71 -17.63
C SER A 16 11.89 -0.91 -16.33
N ALA A 17 11.05 0.11 -16.18
CA ALA A 17 10.79 0.69 -14.88
C ALA A 17 10.34 -0.48 -14.02
N SER A 18 11.19 -0.87 -13.08
CA SER A 18 10.87 -1.93 -12.13
C SER A 18 9.57 -1.55 -11.45
N ALA A 19 8.56 -2.39 -11.59
CA ALA A 19 7.25 -2.12 -11.03
C ALA A 19 7.38 -1.94 -9.51
N PHE A 20 6.87 -0.83 -8.98
CA PHE A 20 6.91 -0.56 -7.55
C PHE A 20 6.02 -1.58 -6.83
N THR A 21 6.55 -2.18 -5.77
CA THR A 21 5.85 -3.24 -5.03
C THR A 21 5.82 -2.93 -3.54
N CYS A 22 4.75 -3.37 -2.87
CA CYS A 22 4.59 -3.27 -1.43
C CYS A 22 4.18 -4.61 -0.84
N ASN A 23 4.48 -4.80 0.45
CA ASN A 23 3.85 -5.89 1.19
C ASN A 23 2.36 -5.56 1.34
N SER A 24 1.49 -6.49 0.95
CA SER A 24 0.06 -6.44 1.24
C SER A 24 -0.22 -7.38 2.40
N LYS A 25 -0.83 -6.90 3.48
CA LYS A 25 -1.27 -7.72 4.60
C LYS A 25 -2.46 -7.07 5.32
N SER A 26 -3.53 -7.81 5.58
CA SER A 26 -4.63 -7.33 6.41
C SER A 26 -5.03 -8.34 7.48
N VAL A 27 -5.12 -7.89 8.72
CA VAL A 27 -5.47 -8.71 9.90
C VAL A 27 -6.38 -7.92 10.83
N GLY A 28 -7.46 -8.55 11.29
CA GLY A 28 -8.30 -8.03 12.36
C GLY A 28 -9.18 -6.84 11.96
N LEU A 29 -9.20 -6.44 10.69
CA LEU A 29 -9.92 -5.25 10.19
C LEU A 29 -11.31 -5.55 9.61
N LYS A 30 -11.83 -6.77 9.79
CA LYS A 30 -13.15 -7.17 9.27
C LYS A 30 -14.31 -6.30 9.78
N PHE A 31 -14.17 -5.71 10.96
CA PHE A 31 -15.17 -4.77 11.51
C PHE A 31 -15.27 -3.46 10.70
N LEU A 32 -14.26 -3.16 9.89
CA LEU A 32 -14.24 -2.09 8.89
C LEU A 32 -14.57 -2.60 7.48
N GLN A 33 -15.09 -3.83 7.35
CA GLN A 33 -15.36 -4.48 6.07
C GLN A 33 -14.10 -4.73 5.21
N ILE A 34 -12.90 -4.60 5.81
CA ILE A 34 -11.63 -4.92 5.16
C ILE A 34 -11.35 -6.41 5.41
N PRO A 35 -11.37 -7.27 4.36
CA PRO A 35 -11.11 -8.69 4.54
C PRO A 35 -9.66 -8.93 4.96
N ASN A 36 -9.43 -9.96 5.76
CA ASN A 36 -8.06 -10.41 6.05
C ASN A 36 -7.45 -11.05 4.81
N ASN A 37 -6.14 -10.90 4.65
CA ASN A 37 -5.37 -11.62 3.64
C ASN A 37 -4.11 -12.22 4.27
N GLY A 38 -3.57 -13.27 3.65
CA GLY A 38 -2.45 -14.05 4.19
C GLY A 38 -1.09 -13.36 4.13
N GLY A 39 -1.00 -12.19 3.49
CA GLY A 39 0.28 -11.60 3.11
C GLY A 39 0.66 -11.94 1.66
N SER A 40 1.02 -10.94 0.87
CA SER A 40 1.65 -11.13 -0.45
C SER A 40 2.43 -9.88 -0.87
N VAL A 41 3.23 -9.97 -1.92
CA VAL A 41 3.80 -8.79 -2.57
C VAL A 41 2.80 -8.31 -3.62
N ALA A 42 2.36 -7.07 -3.52
CA ALA A 42 1.44 -6.44 -4.47
C ALA A 42 2.19 -5.42 -5.32
N THR A 43 1.94 -5.45 -6.63
CA THR A 43 2.38 -4.38 -7.54
C THR A 43 1.47 -3.18 -7.39
N CYS A 44 2.04 -2.01 -7.13
CA CYS A 44 1.28 -0.79 -6.93
C CYS A 44 1.02 -0.07 -8.25
N SER A 45 -0.21 0.42 -8.39
CA SER A 45 -0.59 1.42 -9.38
C SER A 45 -0.49 2.82 -8.76
N GLY A 46 -0.23 3.83 -9.60
CA GLY A 46 -0.23 5.23 -9.17
C GLY A 46 0.99 5.63 -8.34
N THR A 47 0.74 6.27 -7.19
CA THR A 47 1.79 6.83 -6.34
C THR A 47 2.71 5.73 -5.77
N PRO A 48 4.03 5.81 -5.98
CA PRO A 48 4.99 4.81 -5.50
C PRO A 48 5.23 4.97 -3.99
N GLN A 49 4.26 4.52 -3.20
CA GLN A 49 4.28 4.63 -1.76
C GLN A 49 3.60 3.42 -1.12
N CYS A 50 4.27 2.83 -0.13
CA CYS A 50 3.74 1.76 0.70
C CYS A 50 3.20 2.33 2.02
N ILE A 51 2.13 1.74 2.52
CA ILE A 51 1.44 2.13 3.75
C ILE A 51 1.43 0.96 4.74
N SER A 52 1.60 1.26 6.02
CA SER A 52 1.50 0.32 7.13
C SER A 52 0.66 0.96 8.24
N ILE A 53 -0.38 0.27 8.68
CA ILE A 53 -1.22 0.67 9.81
C ILE A 53 -1.24 -0.52 10.74
N THR A 54 -0.71 -0.37 11.95
CA THR A 54 -0.66 -1.46 12.93
C THR A 54 -1.15 -0.96 14.27
N GLY A 55 -1.85 -1.79 15.02
CA GLY A 55 -2.32 -1.40 16.34
C GLY A 55 -3.13 -2.48 17.03
N THR A 56 -3.91 -2.05 18.03
CA THR A 56 -4.79 -2.92 18.80
C THR A 56 -6.21 -2.36 18.79
N TYR A 57 -7.19 -3.21 18.49
CA TYR A 57 -8.62 -2.90 18.55
C TYR A 57 -9.33 -3.92 19.45
N ASN A 58 -10.00 -3.45 20.51
CA ASN A 58 -10.69 -4.30 21.48
C ASN A 58 -9.84 -5.49 21.98
N GLY A 59 -8.57 -5.22 22.33
CA GLY A 59 -7.61 -6.24 22.79
C GLY A 59 -7.05 -7.17 21.70
N SER A 60 -7.51 -7.07 20.46
CA SER A 60 -7.03 -7.87 19.32
C SER A 60 -6.07 -7.07 18.43
N PRO A 61 -5.00 -7.69 17.91
CA PRO A 61 -4.09 -7.02 17.00
C PRO A 61 -4.77 -6.75 15.65
N VAL A 62 -4.49 -5.58 15.09
CA VAL A 62 -4.95 -5.17 13.77
C VAL A 62 -3.76 -4.70 12.94
N ALA A 63 -3.79 -5.03 11.65
CA ALA A 63 -2.76 -4.62 10.70
C ALA A 63 -3.37 -4.41 9.32
N TYR A 64 -2.95 -3.34 8.65
CA TYR A 64 -3.09 -3.14 7.21
C TYR A 64 -1.72 -2.78 6.65
N LYS A 65 -1.35 -3.41 5.54
CA LYS A 65 -0.20 -3.10 4.72
C LYS A 65 -0.66 -3.12 3.27
N GLY A 66 -0.25 -2.14 2.48
CA GLY A 66 -0.61 -2.09 1.07
C GLY A 66 0.03 -0.92 0.34
N CYS A 67 -0.34 -0.80 -0.93
CA CYS A 67 -0.01 0.35 -1.75
C CYS A 67 -0.84 1.57 -1.33
N PHE A 68 -0.32 2.77 -1.52
CA PHE A 68 -1.04 4.01 -1.21
C PHE A 68 -2.37 4.12 -1.95
N GLN A 69 -2.41 3.73 -3.24
CA GLN A 69 -3.66 3.76 -4.01
C GLN A 69 -4.72 2.79 -3.47
N ASP A 70 -4.32 1.59 -3.02
CA ASP A 70 -5.26 0.65 -2.39
C ASP A 70 -5.79 1.20 -1.05
N TYR A 71 -4.94 1.92 -0.31
CA TYR A 71 -5.36 2.61 0.90
C TYR A 71 -6.40 3.69 0.59
N THR A 72 -6.16 4.57 -0.38
CA THR A 72 -7.11 5.64 -0.74
C THR A 72 -8.44 5.07 -1.23
N ASP A 73 -8.40 4.01 -2.02
CA ASP A 73 -9.59 3.45 -2.66
C ASP A 73 -10.46 2.66 -1.67
N ASN A 74 -9.84 1.91 -0.74
CA ASN A 74 -10.53 0.89 0.05
C ASN A 74 -10.51 1.13 1.57
N VAL A 75 -9.58 1.94 2.10
CA VAL A 75 -9.30 2.03 3.54
C VAL A 75 -9.46 3.44 4.10
N GLU A 76 -9.16 4.48 3.32
CA GLU A 76 -9.15 5.87 3.76
C GLU A 76 -10.49 6.34 4.32
N SER A 77 -11.61 5.88 3.76
CA SER A 77 -12.96 6.19 4.25
C SER A 77 -13.20 5.74 5.70
N TYR A 78 -12.47 4.71 6.16
CA TYR A 78 -12.54 4.19 7.53
C TYR A 78 -11.44 4.76 8.43
N ILE A 79 -10.25 4.99 7.87
CA ILE A 79 -9.06 5.44 8.59
C ILE A 79 -8.41 6.58 7.80
N SER A 80 -9.04 7.76 7.78
CA SER A 80 -8.48 8.93 7.08
C SER A 80 -7.39 9.58 7.93
N ARG A 81 -6.13 9.57 7.46
CA ARG A 81 -5.02 10.22 8.16
C ARG A 81 -4.09 10.97 7.22
N PRO A 82 -4.01 12.31 7.30
CA PRO A 82 -3.17 13.11 6.41
C PRO A 82 -1.67 12.84 6.62
N GLU A 83 -1.27 12.26 7.75
CA GLU A 83 0.12 11.83 7.99
C GLU A 83 0.59 10.76 7.00
N LEU A 84 -0.34 9.92 6.52
CA LEU A 84 -0.08 8.91 5.51
C LEU A 84 0.10 9.49 4.11
N LEU A 85 -0.15 10.79 3.89
CA LEU A 85 0.09 11.47 2.61
C LEU A 85 1.56 11.86 2.41
N LYS A 86 2.34 11.90 3.49
CA LYS A 86 3.77 12.21 3.42
C LYS A 86 4.54 10.91 3.33
N PRO A 87 5.39 10.66 2.33
CA PRO A 87 6.20 9.44 2.29
C PRO A 87 7.30 9.45 3.36
N ASN A 88 7.70 8.27 3.81
CA ASN A 88 8.79 8.03 4.78
C ASN A 88 8.52 8.65 6.17
N THR A 89 7.25 8.62 6.60
CA THR A 89 6.83 9.08 7.92
C THR A 89 6.26 7.91 8.73
N CYS A 90 6.47 7.93 10.04
CA CYS A 90 5.81 7.04 10.98
C CYS A 90 5.30 7.87 12.16
N ALA A 91 4.03 7.71 12.51
CA ALA A 91 3.39 8.42 13.60
C ALA A 91 2.58 7.47 14.47
N ALA A 92 2.81 7.55 15.78
CA ALA A 92 1.97 6.93 16.78
C ALA A 92 0.74 7.82 17.01
N ASN A 93 -0.44 7.23 16.93
CA ASN A 93 -1.71 7.90 16.98
C ASN A 93 -2.69 7.18 17.90
N LYS A 94 -3.70 7.93 18.33
CA LYS A 94 -4.93 7.38 18.92
C LYS A 94 -6.02 7.51 17.87
N LEU A 95 -6.57 6.39 17.42
CA LEU A 95 -7.69 6.39 16.48
C LEU A 95 -8.96 5.97 17.21
N GLN A 96 -10.08 6.62 16.88
CA GLN A 96 -11.41 6.16 17.25
C GLN A 96 -12.05 5.59 15.99
N VAL A 97 -12.47 4.33 16.05
CA VAL A 97 -13.09 3.63 14.93
C VAL A 97 -14.36 2.97 15.45
N ALA A 98 -15.52 3.31 14.86
CA ALA A 98 -16.82 2.77 15.27
C ALA A 98 -17.05 2.82 16.81
N ASN A 99 -16.80 3.98 17.43
CA ASN A 99 -16.92 4.24 18.88
C ASN A 99 -15.95 3.46 19.79
N ASN A 100 -14.98 2.74 19.23
CA ASN A 100 -13.97 2.01 19.98
C ASN A 100 -12.58 2.60 19.73
N ALA A 101 -11.77 2.63 20.78
CA ALA A 101 -10.39 3.07 20.68
C ALA A 101 -9.55 2.00 19.98
N MET A 102 -8.92 2.38 18.86
CA MET A 102 -7.83 1.64 18.28
C MET A 102 -6.55 2.33 18.77
N THR A 103 -5.91 1.74 19.78
CA THR A 103 -4.77 2.34 20.49
C THR A 103 -3.89 1.26 21.16
N PRO A 104 -2.55 1.38 21.07
CA PRO A 104 -1.82 2.33 20.21
C PRO A 104 -2.01 1.98 18.72
N VAL A 105 -1.94 2.98 17.84
CA VAL A 105 -1.86 2.76 16.40
C VAL A 105 -0.63 3.43 15.84
N THR A 106 0.17 2.69 15.11
CA THR A 106 1.29 3.20 14.33
C THR A 106 0.89 3.24 12.87
N LEU A 107 0.96 4.43 12.30
CA LEU A 107 0.74 4.68 10.88
C LEU A 107 2.08 5.03 10.25
N CYS A 108 2.48 4.28 9.24
CA CYS A 108 3.73 4.48 8.52
C CYS A 108 3.49 4.55 7.02
N SER A 109 4.32 5.33 6.34
CA SER A 109 4.44 5.39 4.91
C SER A 109 5.91 5.31 4.50
N CYS A 110 6.19 4.83 3.29
CA CYS A 110 7.55 4.81 2.76
C CYS A 110 7.56 4.67 1.24
N SER A 111 8.64 5.14 0.59
CA SER A 111 8.75 5.23 -0.88
C SER A 111 9.72 4.23 -1.50
N LEU A 112 10.17 3.23 -0.74
CA LEU A 112 11.02 2.13 -1.22
C LEU A 112 10.16 0.88 -1.42
N SER A 113 10.53 -0.01 -2.35
CA SER A 113 9.73 -1.23 -2.54
C SER A 113 9.76 -2.10 -1.28
N ASN A 114 8.59 -2.62 -0.89
CA ASN A 114 8.39 -3.55 0.22
C ASN A 114 8.87 -3.06 1.60
N CYS A 115 8.88 -1.74 1.80
CA CYS A 115 9.36 -1.11 3.04
C CYS A 115 8.35 -1.11 4.21
N ASN A 116 7.09 -1.49 3.96
CA ASN A 116 5.96 -1.36 4.90
C ASN A 116 5.66 -2.61 5.74
#